data_AF-A0A7Y0N250-F1
#
_entry.id   AF-A0A7Y0N250-F1
#
_cell.length_a   1.000
_cell.length_b   1.000
_cell.length_c   1.000
_cell.angle_alpha   90.00
_cell.angle_beta   90.00
_cell.angle_gamma   90.00
#
_symmetry.space_group_name_H-M   'P 1'
#
loop_
_entity.id
_entity.type
_entity.pdbx_description
1 polymer ?
#
loop_
_entity_poly.entity_id
_entity_poly.type
_entity_poly.pdbx_seq_one_letter_code
_entity_poly.pdbx_strand_id
1 'polypeptide(L)'
;MKSQFLLSVKEHMLTRHYANKTIESYLFWIKRFIVFHQLAHPSKLSEDDVIRFLSHLAIDEKVAVKTQALALNAISFLYRDFFKTPLSLDMRFQKSLTEKKLPVVLTR
;
A
#
# COMPACT_ATOMS: atom_id res chain seq x y z
N MET A 1 -2.27 4.50 -21.36
CA MET A 1 -1.93 5.88 -20.91
C MET A 1 -1.34 5.82 -19.51
N LYS A 2 -0.22 6.51 -19.25
CA LYS A 2 0.35 6.61 -17.90
C LYS A 2 -0.47 7.64 -17.10
N SER A 3 -0.93 7.29 -15.90
CA SER A 3 -1.65 8.22 -15.03
C SER A 3 -0.71 9.35 -14.58
N GLN A 4 -1.07 10.61 -14.86
CA GLN A 4 -0.29 11.79 -14.48
C GLN A 4 -0.04 11.83 -12.96
N PHE A 5 -1.02 11.41 -12.17
CA PHE A 5 -0.91 11.30 -10.72
C PHE A 5 0.21 10.33 -10.31
N LEU A 6 0.23 9.11 -10.85
CA LEU A 6 1.26 8.12 -10.50
C LEU A 6 2.66 8.56 -10.94
N LEU A 7 2.77 9.33 -12.03
CA LEU A 7 4.04 9.94 -12.43
C LEU A 7 4.50 10.99 -11.41
N SER A 8 3.62 11.87 -10.95
CA SER A 8 3.98 12.86 -9.91
C SER A 8 4.42 12.20 -8.60
N VAL A 9 3.77 11.09 -8.19
CA VAL A 9 4.18 10.32 -7.01
C VAL A 9 5.56 9.70 -7.23
N LYS A 10 5.82 9.13 -8.42
CA LYS A 10 7.12 8.56 -8.78
C LYS A 10 8.24 9.61 -8.68
N GLU A 11 8.03 10.78 -9.28
CA GLU A 11 8.98 11.90 -9.26
C GLU A 11 9.24 12.37 -7.83
N HIS A 12 8.20 12.49 -7.01
CA HIS A 12 8.30 12.86 -5.61
C HIS A 12 9.11 11.86 -4.74
N MET A 13 9.09 10.58 -5.10
CA MET A 13 9.93 9.56 -4.46
C MET A 13 11.38 9.61 -4.97
N LEU A 14 11.58 9.87 -6.27
CA LEU A 14 12.92 10.00 -6.85
C LEU A 14 13.69 11.18 -6.25
N THR A 15 13.03 12.33 -6.04
CA THR A 15 13.65 13.50 -5.40
C THR A 15 14.06 13.27 -3.95
N ARG A 16 13.50 12.23 -3.30
CA ARG A 16 13.86 11.79 -1.95
C ARG A 16 14.82 10.60 -1.92
N HIS A 17 15.42 10.26 -3.06
CA HIS A 17 16.39 9.18 -3.20
C HIS A 17 15.86 7.80 -2.76
N TYR A 18 14.56 7.54 -2.92
CA TYR A 18 14.04 6.20 -2.72
C TYR A 18 14.65 5.25 -3.76
N ALA A 19 15.01 4.04 -3.33
CA ALA A 19 15.46 2.99 -4.23
C ALA A 19 14.38 2.64 -5.26
N ASN A 20 14.76 2.37 -6.52
CA ASN A 20 13.84 2.06 -7.61
C ASN A 20 12.86 0.93 -7.27
N LYS A 21 13.32 -0.12 -6.58
CA LYS A 21 12.47 -1.24 -6.13
C LYS A 21 11.39 -0.81 -5.14
N THR A 22 11.70 0.13 -4.26
CA THR A 22 10.73 0.71 -3.32
C THR A 22 9.68 1.52 -4.07
N ILE A 23 10.11 2.32 -5.05
CA ILE A 23 9.23 3.12 -5.89
C ILE A 23 8.25 2.22 -6.67
N GLU A 24 8.75 1.18 -7.34
CA GLU A 24 7.93 0.20 -8.05
C GLU A 24 6.88 -0.43 -7.14
N SER A 25 7.31 -0.86 -5.95
CA SER A 25 6.43 -1.49 -4.96
C SER A 25 5.35 -0.53 -4.46
N TYR A 26 5.71 0.72 -4.18
CA TYR A 26 4.78 1.71 -3.66
C TYR A 26 3.76 2.11 -4.72
N LEU A 27 4.20 2.38 -5.96
CA LEU A 27 3.30 2.68 -7.07
C LEU A 27 2.34 1.52 -7.36
N PHE A 28 2.80 0.28 -7.23
CA PHE A 28 1.94 -0.90 -7.36
C PHE A 28 0.80 -0.88 -6.32
N TRP A 29 1.11 -0.68 -5.04
CA TRP A 29 0.11 -0.64 -3.98
C TRP A 29 -0.83 0.57 -4.07
N ILE A 30 -0.31 1.74 -4.42
CA ILE A 30 -1.12 2.95 -4.63
C ILE A 30 -2.09 2.73 -5.80
N LYS A 31 -1.63 2.12 -6.90
CA LYS A 31 -2.50 1.78 -8.03
C LYS A 31 -3.59 0.79 -7.61
N ARG A 32 -3.25 -0.27 -6.85
CA ARG A 32 -4.22 -1.25 -6.36
C ARG A 32 -5.27 -0.62 -5.45
N PHE A 33 -4.85 0.28 -4.55
CA PHE A 33 -5.74 1.06 -3.70
C PHE A 33 -6.75 1.89 -4.53
N ILE A 34 -6.26 2.61 -5.55
CA ILE A 34 -7.13 3.40 -6.46
C ILE A 34 -8.14 2.50 -7.18
N VAL A 35 -7.70 1.36 -7.70
CA VAL A 35 -8.58 0.44 -8.44
C VAL A 35 -9.63 -0.18 -7.52
N PHE A 36 -9.26 -0.54 -6.28
CA PHE A 36 -10.19 -1.06 -5.29
C PHE A 36 -11.31 -0.05 -4.97
N HIS A 37 -10.98 1.24 -4.93
CA HIS A 37 -11.96 2.33 -4.78
C HIS A 37 -12.52 2.85 -6.11
N GLN A 38 -12.65 1.99 -7.12
CA GLN A 38 -13.32 2.30 -8.40
C GLN A 38 -12.74 3.54 -9.12
N LEU A 39 -11.42 3.67 -9.11
CA LEU A 39 -10.69 4.80 -9.71
C LEU A 39 -10.94 6.15 -9.02
N ALA A 40 -11.48 6.16 -7.80
CA ALA A 40 -11.54 7.36 -6.99
C ALA A 40 -10.13 7.91 -6.72
N HIS A 41 -10.00 9.24 -6.81
CA HIS A 41 -8.73 9.88 -6.54
C HIS A 41 -8.40 9.78 -5.04
N PRO A 42 -7.18 9.35 -4.64
CA PRO A 42 -6.84 9.13 -3.22
C PRO A 42 -7.04 10.35 -2.32
N SER A 43 -6.93 11.57 -2.85
CA SER A 43 -7.19 12.79 -2.05
C SER A 43 -8.65 12.97 -1.62
N LYS A 44 -9.59 12.19 -2.18
CA LYS A 44 -11.01 12.20 -1.82
C LYS A 44 -11.39 11.05 -0.90
N LEU A 45 -10.44 10.15 -0.63
CA LEU A 45 -10.65 8.98 0.20
C LEU A 45 -10.28 9.32 1.64
N SER A 46 -11.01 8.70 2.56
CA SER A 46 -10.87 8.88 3.99
C SER A 46 -10.01 7.79 4.61
N GLU A 47 -9.77 7.93 5.91
CA GLU A 47 -9.12 6.89 6.71
C GLU A 47 -9.90 5.56 6.68
N ASP A 48 -11.23 5.62 6.71
CA ASP A 48 -12.10 4.45 6.64
C ASP A 48 -11.91 3.67 5.33
N ASP A 49 -11.64 4.37 4.23
CA ASP A 49 -11.36 3.76 2.93
C ASP A 49 -10.03 2.98 2.97
N VAL A 50 -9.01 3.54 3.63
CA VAL A 50 -7.73 2.85 3.86
C VAL A 50 -7.94 1.60 4.71
N ILE A 51 -8.72 1.69 5.79
CA ILE A 51 -9.05 0.55 6.66
C ILE A 51 -9.78 -0.54 5.88
N ARG A 52 -10.75 -0.18 5.04
CA ARG A 52 -11.50 -1.12 4.19
C ARG A 52 -10.56 -1.85 3.23
N PHE A 53 -9.67 -1.12 2.54
CA PHE A 53 -8.71 -1.73 1.63
C PHE A 53 -7.76 -2.70 2.35
N LEU A 54 -7.17 -2.28 3.48
CA LEU A 54 -6.25 -3.13 4.23
C LEU A 54 -6.93 -4.38 4.80
N SER A 55 -8.18 -4.24 5.23
CA SER A 55 -8.98 -5.37 5.74
C SER A 55 -9.35 -6.34 4.61
N HIS A 56 -9.71 -5.83 3.44
CA HIS A 56 -9.94 -6.64 2.24
C HIS A 56 -8.70 -7.47 1.86
N LEU A 57 -7.51 -6.86 1.91
CA LEU A 57 -6.26 -7.58 1.65
C LEU A 57 -6.03 -8.75 2.63
N ALA A 58 -6.41 -8.58 3.90
CA ALA A 58 -6.23 -9.61 4.92
C ALA A 58 -7.29 -10.72 4.88
N ILE A 59 -8.56 -10.35 4.66
CA ILE A 59 -9.69 -11.28 4.78
C ILE A 59 -9.95 -11.99 3.45
N ASP A 60 -10.10 -11.22 2.38
CA ASP A 60 -10.52 -11.73 1.08
C ASP A 60 -9.32 -12.22 0.27
N GLU A 61 -8.27 -11.41 0.16
CA GLU A 61 -7.06 -11.79 -0.58
C GLU A 61 -6.08 -12.64 0.24
N LYS A 62 -6.24 -12.70 1.58
CA LYS A 62 -5.41 -13.49 2.51
C LYS A 62 -3.91 -13.27 2.33
N VAL A 63 -3.49 -12.06 1.96
CA VAL A 63 -2.09 -11.74 1.67
C VAL A 63 -1.22 -11.95 2.89
N ALA A 64 0.08 -12.23 2.73
CA ALA A 64 0.99 -12.37 3.86
C ALA A 64 1.11 -11.07 4.69
N VAL A 65 1.46 -11.19 5.97
CA VAL A 65 1.64 -10.05 6.89
C VAL A 65 2.56 -8.97 6.31
N LYS A 66 3.72 -9.38 5.77
CA LYS A 66 4.70 -8.45 5.17
C LYS A 66 4.16 -7.75 3.93
N THR A 67 3.27 -8.42 3.19
CA THR A 67 2.61 -7.87 2.00
C THR A 67 1.62 -6.79 2.39
N GLN A 68 0.79 -7.05 3.41
CA GLN A 68 -0.13 -6.05 3.97
C GLN A 68 0.63 -4.85 4.57
N ALA A 69 1.73 -5.10 5.28
CA ALA A 69 2.57 -4.05 5.83
C ALA A 69 3.19 -3.16 4.73
N LEU A 70 3.61 -3.75 3.60
CA LEU A 70 4.11 -2.99 2.46
C LEU A 70 3.02 -2.12 1.81
N ALA A 71 1.79 -2.64 1.72
CA ALA A 71 0.64 -1.88 1.25
C ALA A 71 0.33 -0.69 2.18
N LEU A 72 0.28 -0.93 3.50
CA LEU A 72 0.10 0.11 4.52
C LEU A 72 1.19 1.18 4.40
N ASN A 73 2.46 0.78 4.33
CA ASN A 73 3.58 1.73 4.23
C ASN A 73 3.49 2.62 2.98
N ALA A 74 3.09 2.03 1.84
CA ALA A 74 2.90 2.78 0.59
C ALA A 74 1.76 3.81 0.70
N ILE A 75 0.65 3.43 1.33
CA ILE A 75 -0.51 4.32 1.52
C ILE A 75 -0.19 5.39 2.56
N SER A 76 0.43 5.04 3.69
CA SER A 76 0.86 5.99 4.72
C SER A 76 1.85 7.01 4.16
N PHE A 77 2.80 6.57 3.31
CA PHE A 77 3.68 7.48 2.57
C PHE A 77 2.87 8.44 1.70
N LEU A 78 1.89 7.94 0.94
CA LEU A 78 1.08 8.79 0.07
C LEU A 78 0.35 9.90 0.86
N TYR A 79 -0.26 9.57 1.98
CA TYR A 79 -0.99 10.55 2.80
C TYR A 79 -0.05 11.50 3.55
N ARG A 80 1.00 10.98 4.19
CA ARG A 80 1.94 11.79 4.99
C ARG A 80 2.88 12.63 4.13
N ASP A 81 3.54 12.01 3.16
CA ASP A 81 4.64 12.64 2.42
C ASP A 81 4.16 13.38 1.18
N PHE A 82 3.21 12.80 0.44
CA PHE A 82 2.73 13.38 -0.81
C PHE A 82 1.57 14.37 -0.59
N PHE A 83 0.50 13.97 0.11
CA PHE A 83 -0.65 14.85 0.36
C PHE A 83 -0.51 15.77 1.58
N LYS A 84 0.44 15.51 2.48
CA LYS A 84 0.62 16.26 3.75
C LYS A 84 -0.60 16.21 4.67
N THR A 85 -1.40 15.15 4.57
CA THR A 85 -2.58 14.88 5.39
C THR A 85 -2.39 13.49 6.02
N PRO A 86 -1.62 13.37 7.11
CA PRO A 86 -1.29 12.07 7.69
C PRO A 86 -2.55 11.36 8.20
N LEU A 87 -2.59 10.04 8.02
CA LEU A 87 -3.60 9.17 8.61
C LEU A 87 -3.43 9.12 10.14
N SER A 88 -4.52 8.85 10.87
CA SER A 88 -4.44 8.67 12.32
C SER A 88 -3.57 7.47 12.69
N LEU A 89 -2.85 7.59 13.80
CA LEU A 89 -2.07 6.50 14.39
C LEU A 89 -2.98 5.42 14.99
N ASP A 90 -4.23 5.75 15.29
CA ASP A 90 -5.20 4.86 15.93
C ASP A 90 -6.03 4.03 14.95
N MET A 91 -5.68 4.03 13.65
CA MET A 91 -6.35 3.22 12.62
C MET A 91 -6.44 1.74 13.02
N ARG A 92 -7.66 1.26 13.24
CA ARG A 92 -7.93 -0.15 13.52
C ARG A 92 -8.40 -0.86 12.24
N PHE A 93 -7.55 -1.72 11.69
CA PHE A 93 -7.87 -2.56 10.53
C PHE A 93 -7.54 -4.03 10.82
N GLN A 94 -8.16 -4.95 10.08
CA GLN A 94 -7.89 -6.37 10.24
C GLN A 94 -6.47 -6.70 9.76
N LYS A 95 -5.61 -7.18 10.66
CA LYS A 95 -4.27 -7.64 10.29
C LYS A 95 -4.35 -9.01 9.66
N SER A 96 -3.51 -9.25 8.65
CA SER A 96 -3.30 -10.58 8.11
C SER A 96 -2.68 -11.49 9.18
N LEU A 97 -3.10 -12.76 9.17
CA LEU A 97 -2.55 -13.82 10.01
C LEU A 97 -1.76 -14.85 9.20
N THR A 98 -1.62 -14.65 7.89
CA THR A 98 -0.94 -15.59 7.00
C THR A 98 0.58 -15.43 7.16
N GLU A 99 1.16 -16.26 8.03
CA GLU A 99 2.62 -16.40 8.16
C GLU A 99 3.21 -17.13 6.95
N LYS A 100 4.51 -16.88 6.68
CA LYS A 100 5.23 -17.59 5.61
C LYS A 100 5.18 -19.09 5.91
N LYS A 101 4.63 -19.89 4.98
CA LYS A 101 4.94 -21.32 4.95
C LYS A 101 6.45 -21.46 4.82
N LEU A 102 7.10 -21.94 5.87
CA LEU A 102 8.53 -22.24 5.82
C LEU A 102 8.75 -23.22 4.68
N PRO A 103 9.67 -22.96 3.73
CA PRO A 103 10.03 -23.97 2.75
C PRO A 103 10.61 -25.14 3.53
N VAL A 104 9.97 -26.31 3.44
CA VAL A 104 10.56 -27.56 3.92
C VAL A 104 11.68 -27.87 2.94
N VAL A 105 12.90 -27.44 3.27
CA VAL A 105 14.08 -27.88 2.54
C VAL A 105 14.22 -29.37 2.81
N LEU A 106 14.06 -30.17 1.75
CA LEU A 106 14.34 -31.60 1.80
C LEU A 106 15.81 -31.78 2.20
N THR A 107 16.04 -32.28 3.41
CA THR A 107 17.31 -32.93 3.77
C THR A 107 17.51 -34.14 2.88
N ARG A 108 18.49 -34.06 1.97
CA ARG A 108 19.37 -35.18 1.57
C ARG A 108 20.71 -34.63 1.15
#